data_AF-A0A8S0ZVR7-F1
#
_entry.id   AF-A0A8S0ZVR7-F1
#
_cell.length_a   1.000
_cell.length_b   1.000
_cell.length_c   1.000
_cell.angle_alpha   90.00
_cell.angle_beta   90.00
_cell.angle_gamma   90.00
#
_symmetry.space_group_name_H-M   'P 1'
#
loop_
_entity.id
_entity.type
_entity.pdbx_description
1 polymer ?
#
loop_
_entity_poly.entity_id
_entity_poly.type
_entity_poly.pdbx_seq_one_letter_code
_entity_poly.pdbx_strand_id
1 'polypeptide(L)'
;MLEICTPHQWKQLKADLDKFKEDLQDNEQWARANNVEIKGVPLTKSENLYDIVGVISNTIKCSVHKEEINYIARVDSLRSDSSKTIIMALNNRYVKEEFVADGRKHKSIVISDLGLKGDGQVFVNERLLYNKARKTVKDIATESNFRYVWVKHCKINNKKLEDESYQTYRARVDNPRMFWGNVKITQ
;
A
#
# COMPACT_ATOMS: atom_id res chain seq x y z
N MET A 1 -17.63 -43.33 -20.94
CA MET A 1 -16.20 -43.06 -20.68
C MET A 1 -16.11 -41.69 -20.04
N LEU A 2 -15.64 -41.59 -18.80
CA LEU A 2 -15.23 -40.31 -18.23
C LEU A 2 -13.81 -40.06 -18.73
N GLU A 3 -13.60 -39.02 -19.54
CA GLU A 3 -12.26 -38.57 -19.88
C GLU A 3 -11.60 -38.04 -18.60
N ILE A 4 -10.65 -38.81 -18.07
CA ILE A 4 -9.91 -38.44 -16.87
C ILE A 4 -8.82 -37.45 -17.30
N CYS A 5 -8.83 -36.25 -16.70
CA CYS A 5 -7.82 -35.23 -16.92
C CYS A 5 -6.41 -35.80 -16.69
N THR A 6 -5.55 -35.71 -17.71
CA THR A 6 -4.18 -36.20 -17.62
C THR A 6 -3.35 -35.35 -16.64
N PRO A 7 -2.30 -35.90 -16.01
CA PRO A 7 -1.42 -35.13 -15.13
C PRO A 7 -0.81 -33.87 -15.79
N HIS A 8 -0.57 -33.93 -17.11
CA HIS A 8 -0.10 -32.80 -17.88
C HIS A 8 -1.16 -31.69 -17.98
N GLN A 9 -2.41 -32.05 -18.32
CA GLN A 9 -3.53 -31.11 -18.37
C GLN A 9 -3.78 -30.45 -17.01
N TRP A 10 -3.69 -31.21 -15.91
CA TRP A 10 -3.80 -30.65 -14.56
C TRP A 10 -2.70 -29.65 -14.24
N LYS A 11 -1.45 -29.97 -14.58
CA LYS A 11 -0.31 -29.07 -14.35
C LYS A 11 -0.46 -27.78 -15.15
N GLN A 12 -0.91 -27.88 -16.41
CA GLN A 12 -1.16 -26.74 -17.27
C GLN A 12 -2.29 -25.87 -16.71
N LEU A 13 -3.43 -26.46 -16.35
CA LEU A 13 -4.57 -25.75 -15.77
C LEU A 13 -4.19 -25.02 -14.47
N LYS A 14 -3.39 -25.65 -13.62
CA LYS A 14 -2.89 -25.03 -12.40
C LYS A 14 -2.01 -23.81 -12.71
N ALA A 15 -1.09 -23.95 -13.67
CA ALA A 15 -0.24 -22.84 -14.09
C ALA A 15 -1.05 -21.66 -14.65
N ASP A 16 -2.06 -21.95 -15.48
CA ASP A 16 -2.93 -20.93 -16.07
C ASP A 16 -3.80 -20.24 -15.00
N LEU A 17 -4.33 -20.98 -14.04
CA LEU A 17 -5.07 -20.44 -12.91
C LEU A 17 -4.19 -19.52 -12.03
N ASP A 18 -2.96 -19.94 -11.75
CA ASP A 18 -2.04 -19.15 -10.96
C ASP A 18 -1.65 -17.86 -11.70
N LYS A 19 -1.40 -17.94 -13.01
CA LYS A 19 -1.19 -16.75 -13.86
C LYS A 19 -2.39 -15.81 -13.86
N PHE A 20 -3.61 -16.35 -14.01
CA PHE A 20 -4.82 -15.52 -14.00
C PHE A 20 -5.02 -14.79 -12.66
N LYS A 21 -4.73 -15.47 -11.54
CA LYS A 21 -4.73 -14.83 -10.21
C LYS A 21 -3.69 -13.72 -10.12
N GLU A 22 -2.50 -13.92 -10.67
CA GLU A 22 -1.45 -12.89 -10.71
C GLU A 22 -1.89 -11.66 -11.51
N ASP A 23 -2.44 -11.86 -12.71
CA ASP A 23 -2.93 -10.77 -13.57
C ASP A 23 -4.09 -10.00 -12.91
N LEU A 24 -4.99 -10.72 -12.22
CA LEU A 24 -6.08 -10.10 -11.47
C LEU A 24 -5.54 -9.22 -10.34
N GLN A 25 -4.59 -9.73 -9.55
CA GLN A 25 -3.97 -8.97 -8.47
C GLN A 25 -3.22 -7.74 -8.98
N ASP A 26 -2.57 -7.84 -10.13
CA ASP A 26 -1.90 -6.72 -10.77
C ASP A 26 -2.88 -5.63 -11.19
N ASN A 27 -3.99 -6.02 -11.82
CA ASN A 27 -5.05 -5.09 -12.20
C ASN A 27 -5.67 -4.43 -10.98
N GLU A 28 -5.92 -5.20 -9.91
CA GLU A 28 -6.43 -4.67 -8.65
C GLU A 28 -5.45 -3.70 -7.98
N GLN A 29 -4.15 -3.99 -8.00
CA GLN A 29 -3.14 -3.11 -7.43
C GLN A 29 -2.95 -1.85 -8.28
N TRP A 30 -3.06 -1.97 -9.60
CA TRP A 30 -3.00 -0.85 -10.54
C TRP A 30 -4.21 0.08 -10.40
N ALA A 31 -5.41 -0.47 -10.21
CA ALA A 31 -6.62 0.31 -9.91
C ALA A 31 -6.51 1.13 -8.61
N ARG A 32 -5.58 0.77 -7.71
CA ARG A 32 -5.28 1.47 -6.45
C ARG A 32 -4.00 2.31 -6.52
N ALA A 33 -3.39 2.47 -7.70
CA ALA A 33 -2.10 3.15 -7.84
C ALA A 33 -2.14 4.61 -7.35
N ASN A 34 -3.29 5.27 -7.46
CA ASN A 34 -3.52 6.64 -7.01
C ASN A 34 -4.15 6.73 -5.61
N ASN A 35 -4.25 5.62 -4.89
CA ASN A 35 -4.93 5.59 -3.60
C ASN A 35 -3.95 5.82 -2.45
N VAL A 36 -4.29 6.78 -1.61
CA VAL A 36 -3.68 7.07 -0.32
C VAL A 36 -4.49 6.39 0.78
N GLU A 37 -3.79 5.83 1.75
CA GLU A 37 -4.34 5.24 2.96
C GLU A 37 -3.95 6.11 4.17
N ILE A 38 -4.94 6.72 4.83
CA ILE A 38 -4.74 7.57 6.01
C ILE A 38 -5.32 6.85 7.24
N LYS A 39 -4.44 6.54 8.19
CA LYS A 39 -4.75 5.77 9.41
C LYS A 39 -4.62 6.62 10.66
N GLY A 40 -5.30 6.22 11.74
CA GLY A 40 -5.18 6.84 13.06
C GLY A 40 -6.02 8.10 13.26
N VAL A 41 -6.86 8.47 12.30
CA VAL A 41 -7.81 9.58 12.45
C VAL A 41 -9.05 9.06 13.18
N PRO A 42 -9.42 9.59 14.37
CA PRO A 42 -10.65 9.20 15.07
C PRO A 42 -11.91 9.44 14.23
N LEU A 43 -12.93 8.61 14.40
CA LEU A 43 -14.23 8.82 13.77
C LEU A 43 -15.02 9.88 14.56
N THR A 44 -15.58 10.88 13.86
CA THR A 44 -16.45 11.88 14.49
C THR A 44 -17.82 11.93 13.80
N LYS A 45 -18.87 12.32 14.52
CA LYS A 45 -20.27 12.25 14.02
C LYS A 45 -20.56 13.15 12.81
N SER A 46 -19.79 14.21 12.63
CA SER A 46 -20.01 15.23 11.60
C SER A 46 -18.69 15.59 10.90
N GLU A 47 -17.92 14.57 10.53
CA GLU A 47 -16.66 14.80 9.83
C GLU A 47 -16.85 15.18 8.37
N ASN A 48 -16.01 16.10 7.91
CA ASN A 48 -15.76 16.33 6.51
C ASN A 48 -14.36 15.82 6.16
N LEU A 49 -14.29 14.76 5.36
CA LEU A 49 -13.01 14.13 5.00
C LEU A 49 -12.12 15.07 4.16
N TYR A 50 -12.71 15.99 3.38
CA TYR A 50 -11.96 16.98 2.63
C TYR A 50 -11.27 17.98 3.56
N ASP A 51 -11.95 18.42 4.62
CA ASP A 51 -11.36 19.34 5.60
C ASP A 51 -10.22 18.65 6.36
N ILE A 52 -10.42 17.39 6.75
CA ILE A 52 -9.37 16.57 7.38
C ILE A 52 -8.14 16.46 6.47
N VAL A 53 -8.34 16.14 5.19
CA VAL A 53 -7.23 16.08 4.22
C VAL A 53 -6.60 17.45 4.03
N GLY A 54 -7.37 18.53 4.00
CA GLY A 54 -6.85 19.89 3.91
C GLY A 54 -5.94 20.25 5.09
N VAL A 55 -6.35 19.89 6.32
CA VAL A 55 -5.50 20.10 7.50
C VAL A 55 -4.23 19.25 7.42
N ILE A 56 -4.34 17.97 7.04
CA ILE A 56 -3.15 17.11 6.85
C ILE A 56 -2.21 17.70 5.79
N SER A 57 -2.75 18.14 4.65
CA SER A 57 -2.02 18.77 3.54
C SER A 57 -1.21 19.97 4.02
N ASN A 58 -1.83 20.84 4.82
CA ASN A 58 -1.16 21.99 5.42
C ASN A 58 -0.07 21.57 6.41
N THR A 59 -0.36 20.59 7.28
CA THR A 59 0.61 20.07 8.27
C THR A 59 1.85 19.50 7.60
N ILE A 60 1.68 18.72 6.52
CA ILE A 60 2.81 18.09 5.81
C ILE A 60 3.43 19.00 4.74
N LYS A 61 2.87 20.21 4.54
CA LYS A 61 3.30 21.21 3.53
C LYS A 61 3.25 20.68 2.09
N CYS A 62 2.25 19.84 1.78
CA CYS A 62 1.97 19.34 0.44
C CYS A 62 0.55 19.74 0.08
N SER A 63 0.37 20.58 -0.93
CA SER A 63 -0.97 21.06 -1.33
C SER A 63 -1.71 19.99 -2.11
N VAL A 64 -2.94 19.71 -1.68
CA VAL A 64 -3.89 18.86 -2.42
C VAL A 64 -5.21 19.60 -2.50
N HIS A 65 -5.63 19.92 -3.71
CA HIS A 65 -6.90 20.60 -3.94
C HIS A 65 -8.05 19.60 -4.01
N LYS A 66 -9.27 20.06 -3.73
CA LYS A 66 -10.46 19.21 -3.71
C LYS A 66 -10.73 18.58 -5.09
N GLU A 67 -10.43 19.33 -6.15
CA GLU A 67 -10.60 18.94 -7.55
C GLU A 67 -9.63 17.82 -7.97
N GLU A 68 -8.54 17.64 -7.22
CA GLU A 68 -7.58 16.56 -7.45
C GLU A 68 -8.01 15.26 -6.79
N ILE A 69 -9.02 15.29 -5.91
CA ILE A 69 -9.56 14.13 -5.21
C ILE A 69 -10.71 13.54 -6.03
N ASN A 70 -10.46 12.37 -6.63
CA ASN A 70 -11.46 11.61 -7.36
C ASN A 70 -12.51 11.00 -6.40
N TYR A 71 -12.04 10.48 -5.27
CA TYR A 71 -12.86 9.76 -4.32
C TYR A 71 -12.25 9.83 -2.92
N ILE A 72 -13.09 9.95 -1.90
CA ILE A 72 -12.66 9.87 -0.51
C ILE A 72 -13.74 9.21 0.35
N ALA A 73 -13.36 8.24 1.17
CA ALA A 73 -14.28 7.56 2.07
C ALA A 73 -13.58 6.89 3.25
N ARG A 74 -14.34 6.63 4.30
CA ARG A 74 -13.96 5.72 5.38
C ARG A 74 -14.17 4.28 4.91
N VAL A 75 -13.16 3.44 5.09
CA VAL A 75 -13.21 2.00 4.82
C VAL A 75 -12.86 1.27 6.10
N ASP A 76 -13.57 0.17 6.35
CA ASP A 76 -13.32 -0.65 7.53
C ASP A 76 -11.87 -1.15 7.53
N SER A 77 -11.25 -1.01 8.69
CA SER A 77 -9.91 -1.51 8.93
C SER A 77 -10.01 -2.99 9.29
N LEU A 78 -9.09 -3.82 8.77
CA LEU A 78 -8.97 -5.23 9.17
C LEU A 78 -8.66 -5.41 10.66
N ARG A 79 -8.14 -4.36 11.33
CA ARG A 79 -8.01 -4.30 12.79
C ARG A 79 -9.29 -3.70 13.35
N SER A 80 -9.90 -4.37 14.31
CA SER A 80 -11.14 -3.98 14.99
C SER A 80 -11.02 -2.73 15.87
N ASP A 81 -9.99 -1.91 15.65
CA ASP A 81 -9.88 -0.64 16.34
C ASP A 81 -10.96 0.29 15.79
N SER A 82 -11.61 1.01 16.68
CA SER A 82 -12.77 1.89 16.45
C SER A 82 -12.55 3.03 15.44
N SER A 83 -11.36 3.15 14.85
CA SER A 83 -11.04 4.13 13.80
C SER A 83 -11.02 3.48 12.42
N LYS A 84 -12.09 3.69 11.64
CA LYS A 84 -12.12 3.33 10.22
C LYS A 84 -11.01 4.08 9.47
N THR A 85 -10.36 3.44 8.52
CA THR A 85 -9.28 4.07 7.73
C THR A 85 -9.88 5.00 6.68
N ILE A 86 -9.26 6.15 6.41
CA ILE A 86 -9.67 7.01 5.29
C ILE A 86 -8.89 6.55 4.04
N ILE A 87 -9.60 6.29 2.96
CA ILE A 87 -9.03 6.03 1.64
C ILE A 87 -9.35 7.23 0.76
N MET A 88 -8.33 7.80 0.15
CA MET A 88 -8.43 8.91 -0.79
C MET A 88 -7.81 8.49 -2.12
N ALA A 89 -8.53 8.61 -3.23
CA ALA A 89 -8.01 8.41 -4.57
C ALA A 89 -7.78 9.77 -5.23
N LEU A 90 -6.57 9.98 -5.73
CA LEU A 90 -6.19 11.20 -6.45
C LEU A 90 -6.29 11.00 -7.97
N ASN A 91 -6.51 12.09 -8.70
CA ASN A 91 -6.52 12.09 -10.16
C ASN A 91 -5.11 11.92 -10.74
N ASN A 92 -4.10 12.45 -10.05
CA ASN A 92 -2.71 12.45 -10.50
C ASN A 92 -1.83 11.58 -9.58
N ARG A 93 -1.10 10.64 -10.19
CA ARG A 93 -0.17 9.76 -9.48
C ARG A 93 0.99 10.53 -8.86
N TYR A 94 1.52 11.57 -9.51
CA TYR A 94 2.65 12.34 -9.01
C TYR A 94 2.29 13.07 -7.72
N VAL A 95 1.13 13.73 -7.69
CA VAL A 95 0.58 14.38 -6.50
C VAL A 95 0.41 13.38 -5.36
N LYS A 96 -0.08 12.17 -5.66
CA LYS A 96 -0.16 11.08 -4.70
C LYS A 96 1.20 10.69 -4.13
N GLU A 97 2.21 10.51 -4.97
CA GLU A 97 3.56 10.14 -4.51
C GLU A 97 4.19 11.22 -3.64
N GLU A 98 4.00 12.50 -4.00
CA GLU A 98 4.47 13.65 -3.21
C GLU A 98 3.79 13.70 -1.85
N PHE A 99 2.45 13.66 -1.82
CA PHE A 99 1.66 13.66 -0.59
C PHE A 99 2.06 12.53 0.37
N VAL A 100 2.26 11.32 -0.15
CA VAL A 100 2.69 10.19 0.70
C VAL A 100 4.15 10.35 1.14
N ALA A 101 5.04 10.83 0.27
CA ALA A 101 6.43 11.05 0.63
C ALA A 101 6.55 12.06 1.77
N ASP A 102 5.85 13.20 1.67
CA ASP A 102 5.90 14.25 2.69
C ASP A 102 5.19 13.83 3.97
N GLY A 103 4.06 13.12 3.87
CA GLY A 103 3.41 12.53 5.04
C GLY A 103 4.28 11.52 5.78
N ARG A 104 5.10 10.73 5.08
CA ARG A 104 6.05 9.78 5.72
C ARG A 104 7.27 10.49 6.32
N LYS A 105 7.73 11.60 5.72
CA LYS A 105 8.80 12.44 6.27
C LYS A 105 8.35 13.13 7.56
N HIS A 106 7.09 13.56 7.60
CA HIS A 106 6.45 14.18 8.75
C HIS A 106 6.08 13.11 9.80
N LYS A 107 7.09 12.51 10.44
CA LYS A 107 7.00 11.35 11.36
C LYS A 107 6.07 11.52 12.58
N SER A 108 5.44 12.69 12.75
CA SER A 108 4.71 13.08 13.96
C SER A 108 3.45 13.89 13.66
N ILE A 109 2.65 13.50 12.65
CA ILE A 109 1.29 14.05 12.55
C ILE A 109 0.49 13.47 13.72
N VAL A 110 0.11 14.31 14.68
CA VAL A 110 -0.69 13.90 15.83
C VAL A 110 -2.13 14.35 15.69
N ILE A 111 -3.05 13.68 16.37
CA ILE A 111 -4.50 13.98 16.29
C ILE A 111 -4.80 15.44 16.65
N SER A 112 -4.03 16.03 17.59
CA SER A 112 -4.15 17.43 17.95
C SER A 112 -3.80 18.40 16.82
N ASP A 113 -2.90 18.02 15.90
CA ASP A 113 -2.58 18.82 14.70
C ASP A 113 -3.79 18.94 13.77
N LEU A 114 -4.72 17.99 13.84
CA LEU A 114 -5.96 17.99 13.09
C LEU A 114 -7.09 18.76 13.80
N GLY A 115 -6.83 19.33 14.99
CA GLY A 115 -7.86 19.96 15.83
C GLY A 115 -8.89 18.97 16.38
N LEU A 116 -8.57 17.67 16.38
CA LEU A 116 -9.45 16.61 16.85
C LEU A 116 -9.14 16.24 18.30
N LYS A 117 -10.14 15.72 19.01
CA LYS A 117 -9.96 15.19 20.37
C LYS A 117 -9.46 13.75 20.33
N GLY A 118 -8.48 13.45 21.18
CA GLY A 118 -7.92 12.11 21.36
C GLY A 118 -6.40 12.12 21.25
N ASP A 119 -5.79 10.99 21.62
CA ASP A 119 -4.35 10.80 21.59
C ASP A 119 -3.97 9.77 20.53
N GLY A 120 -2.87 10.03 19.82
CA GLY A 120 -2.39 9.14 18.79
C GLY A 120 -1.75 9.85 17.60
N GLN A 121 -1.27 9.03 16.67
CA GLN A 121 -0.59 9.46 15.46
C GLN A 121 -1.42 9.14 14.22
N VAL A 122 -1.38 10.05 13.27
CA VAL A 122 -1.95 9.90 11.93
C VAL A 122 -0.86 9.43 10.99
N PHE A 123 -1.15 8.39 10.21
CA PHE A 123 -0.19 7.81 9.27
C PHE A 123 -0.70 7.92 7.83
N VAL A 124 0.07 8.57 6.97
CA VAL A 124 -0.19 8.67 5.53
C VAL A 124 0.64 7.60 4.79
N ASN A 125 -0.04 6.74 4.03
CA ASN A 125 0.58 5.62 3.32
C ASN A 125 -0.01 5.47 1.91
N GLU A 126 0.63 4.62 1.11
CA GLU A 126 0.03 4.15 -0.15
C GLU A 126 -0.88 2.97 0.16
N ARG A 127 -2.01 2.86 -0.54
CA ARG A 127 -2.91 1.71 -0.38
C ARG A 127 -2.39 0.50 -1.14
N LEU A 128 -1.91 -0.50 -0.41
CA LEU A 128 -1.58 -1.81 -0.96
C LEU A 128 -2.82 -2.71 -0.94
N LEU A 129 -2.96 -3.59 -1.94
CA LEU A 129 -4.01 -4.60 -1.97
C LEU A 129 -3.96 -5.48 -0.71
N TYR A 130 -2.74 -5.86 -0.30
CA TYR A 130 -2.50 -6.67 0.88
C TYR A 130 -1.78 -5.92 2.01
N ASN A 131 -2.56 -5.50 3.00
CA ASN A 131 -2.03 -4.85 4.20
C ASN A 131 -1.16 -5.78 5.07
N LYS A 132 -1.42 -7.10 5.05
CA LYS A 132 -0.55 -8.10 5.70
C LYS A 132 0.83 -8.18 5.05
N ALA A 133 0.91 -7.94 3.74
CA ALA A 133 2.18 -8.04 3.01
C ALA A 133 3.23 -7.07 3.54
N ARG A 134 2.87 -5.86 4.00
CA ARG A 134 3.88 -4.93 4.53
C ARG A 134 4.55 -5.44 5.82
N LYS A 135 3.80 -6.09 6.71
CA LYS A 135 4.38 -6.68 7.93
C LYS A 135 5.16 -7.93 7.58
N THR A 136 4.54 -8.85 6.86
CA THR A 136 5.17 -10.11 6.44
C THR A 136 6.45 -9.87 5.63
N VAL A 137 6.51 -8.84 4.79
CA VAL A 137 7.70 -8.54 4.00
C VAL A 137 8.80 -7.89 4.84
N LYS A 138 8.47 -7.12 5.88
CA LYS A 138 9.49 -6.68 6.87
C LYS A 138 10.05 -7.86 7.65
N ASP A 139 9.18 -8.78 8.08
CA ASP A 139 9.57 -9.97 8.83
C ASP A 139 10.51 -10.84 7.96
N ILE A 140 10.12 -11.15 6.72
CA ILE A 140 10.96 -11.98 5.84
C ILE A 140 12.22 -11.27 5.38
N ALA A 141 12.18 -9.94 5.24
CA ALA A 141 13.38 -9.21 4.91
C ALA A 141 14.43 -9.27 6.02
N THR A 142 13.97 -9.28 7.27
CA THR A 142 14.80 -9.51 8.44
C THR A 142 15.39 -10.93 8.41
N GLU A 143 14.58 -11.93 8.07
CA GLU A 143 15.02 -13.32 7.90
C GLU A 143 15.99 -13.53 6.72
N SER A 144 15.92 -12.69 5.68
CA SER A 144 16.65 -12.85 4.42
C SER A 144 17.87 -11.91 4.26
N ASN A 145 18.33 -11.30 5.37
CA ASN A 145 19.48 -10.38 5.42
C ASN A 145 19.37 -9.14 4.49
N PHE A 146 18.16 -8.65 4.23
CA PHE A 146 17.99 -7.37 3.55
C PHE A 146 18.15 -6.23 4.56
N ARG A 147 18.99 -5.24 4.22
CA ARG A 147 19.21 -4.08 5.10
C ARG A 147 18.08 -3.06 5.01
N TYR A 148 17.46 -2.94 3.83
CA TYR A 148 16.40 -1.96 3.59
C TYR A 148 15.20 -2.61 2.92
N VAL A 149 14.00 -2.24 3.38
CA VAL A 149 12.71 -2.55 2.75
C VAL A 149 11.84 -1.32 2.77
N TRP A 150 11.25 -0.98 1.63
CA TRP A 150 10.34 0.14 1.54
C TRP A 150 9.21 -0.11 0.53
N VAL A 151 8.15 0.66 0.65
CA VAL A 151 7.03 0.65 -0.30
C VAL A 151 7.14 1.90 -1.16
N LYS A 152 7.07 1.75 -2.48
CA LYS A 152 7.01 2.86 -3.43
C LYS A 152 6.23 2.39 -4.65
N HIS A 153 5.41 3.24 -5.24
CA HIS A 153 4.62 2.91 -6.42
C HIS A 153 3.69 1.71 -6.22
N CYS A 154 3.16 1.57 -5.00
CA CYS A 154 2.42 0.39 -4.55
C CYS A 154 3.13 -0.96 -4.75
N LYS A 155 4.47 -0.93 -4.85
CA LYS A 155 5.35 -2.10 -4.91
C LYS A 155 6.25 -2.13 -3.69
N ILE A 156 6.71 -3.32 -3.32
CA ILE A 156 7.68 -3.47 -2.25
C ILE A 156 9.07 -3.56 -2.85
N ASN A 157 10.01 -2.83 -2.30
CA ASN A 157 11.38 -2.77 -2.76
C ASN A 157 12.28 -3.16 -1.60
N ASN A 158 13.41 -3.78 -1.90
CA ASN A 158 14.43 -4.06 -0.89
C ASN A 158 15.84 -3.93 -1.46
N LYS A 159 16.82 -3.85 -0.54
CA LYS A 159 18.24 -3.74 -0.87
C LYS A 159 19.08 -4.51 0.15
N LYS A 160 20.03 -5.32 -0.34
CA LYS A 160 21.05 -6.00 0.46
C LYS A 160 22.26 -5.08 0.67
N LEU A 161 23.06 -5.39 1.69
CA LEU A 161 24.26 -4.64 2.04
C LEU A 161 25.34 -4.65 0.97
N GLU A 162 25.55 -5.83 0.39
CA GLU A 162 26.63 -6.11 -0.56
C GLU A 162 26.24 -5.84 -2.02
N ASP A 163 24.97 -5.48 -2.26
CA ASP A 163 24.46 -5.25 -3.60
C ASP A 163 24.37 -3.73 -3.82
N GLU A 164 25.10 -3.22 -4.81
CA GLU A 164 24.97 -1.81 -5.21
C GLU A 164 23.57 -1.54 -5.77
N SER A 165 22.94 -2.58 -6.36
CA SER A 165 21.59 -2.54 -6.90
C SER A 165 20.51 -2.75 -5.84
N TYR A 166 19.35 -2.09 -6.01
CA TYR A 166 18.14 -2.46 -5.28
C TYR A 166 17.27 -3.37 -6.15
N GLN A 167 16.55 -4.28 -5.50
CA GLN A 167 15.67 -5.22 -6.18
C GLN A 167 14.22 -4.87 -5.82
N THR A 168 13.38 -4.74 -6.84
CA THR A 168 11.95 -4.51 -6.66
C THR A 168 11.25 -5.86 -6.63
N TYR A 169 10.52 -6.12 -5.55
CA TYR A 169 9.76 -7.34 -5.41
C TYR A 169 8.26 -7.08 -5.42
N ARG A 170 7.55 -7.91 -6.16
CA ARG A 170 6.11 -7.97 -6.04
C ARG A 170 5.77 -8.74 -4.77
N ALA A 171 4.98 -8.13 -3.89
CA ALA A 171 4.54 -8.80 -2.69
C ALA A 171 3.50 -9.87 -3.09
N ARG A 172 3.90 -11.14 -3.08
CA ARG A 172 2.97 -12.26 -3.22
C ARG A 172 2.31 -12.54 -1.88
N VAL A 173 1.02 -12.83 -1.94
CA VAL A 173 0.17 -13.08 -0.77
C VAL A 173 0.20 -14.55 -0.37
N ASP A 174 0.15 -15.39 -1.40
CA ASP A 174 0.05 -16.83 -1.37
C ASP A 174 1.40 -17.50 -1.09
N ASN A 175 2.50 -16.81 -1.36
CA ASN A 175 3.82 -17.26 -0.96
C ASN A 175 4.76 -16.08 -0.65
N PRO A 176 4.75 -15.58 0.59
CA PRO A 176 5.58 -14.45 0.96
C PRO A 176 7.07 -14.82 1.00
N ARG A 177 7.42 -16.12 0.97
CA ARG A 177 8.81 -16.61 0.76
C ARG A 177 9.24 -16.58 -0.71
N MET A 178 8.33 -16.45 -1.68
CA MET A 178 8.66 -16.27 -3.09
C MET A 178 8.86 -14.80 -3.43
N PHE A 179 9.97 -14.26 -2.94
CA PHE A 179 10.66 -13.13 -3.55
C PHE A 179 11.35 -13.64 -4.83
N TRP A 180 10.59 -13.85 -5.93
CA TRP A 180 11.17 -14.22 -7.22
C TRP A 180 10.70 -13.32 -8.35
N GLY A 181 11.69 -12.87 -9.11
CA GLY A 181 11.62 -11.95 -10.23
C GLY A 181 12.86 -11.07 -10.18
N ASN A 182 13.99 -11.58 -10.68
CA ASN A 182 15.21 -10.79 -10.91
C ASN A 182 14.89 -9.70 -11.93
N VAL A 183 14.31 -8.60 -11.49
CA VAL A 183 14.40 -7.34 -12.22
C VAL A 183 15.44 -6.54 -11.46
N LYS A 184 16.71 -6.78 -11.79
CA LYS A 184 17.77 -5.80 -11.51
C LYS A 184 17.43 -4.57 -12.34
N ILE A 185 16.81 -3.59 -11.72
CA ILE A 185 16.72 -2.25 -12.30
C ILE A 185 17.95 -1.53 -11.79
N THR A 186 19.05 -1.65 -12.54
CA THR A 186 20.15 -0.69 -12.45
C THR A 186 19.66 0.60 -13.11
N GLN A 187 19.66 1.70 -12.35
CA GLN A 187 19.70 3.04 -12.96
C GLN A 187 21.12 3.31 -13.43
#